data_AF-A0A9E4VV48-F1
#
_entry.id   AF-A0A9E4VV48-F1
#
_cell.length_a   1.000
_cell.length_b   1.000
_cell.length_c   1.000
_cell.angle_alpha   90.00
_cell.angle_beta   90.00
_cell.angle_gamma   90.00
#
_symmetry.space_group_name_H-M   'P 1'
#
loop_
_entity.id
_entity.type
_entity.pdbx_description
1 polymer ?
#
loop_
_entity_poly.entity_id
_entity_poly.type
_entity_poly.pdbx_seq_one_letter_code
_entity_poly.pdbx_strand_id
1 'polypeptide(L)'
;ALRIGNGNFNGVAGLFEQDDMDNWRGVTRSSLTPLARKYTQDLSMGVGRAGPDPNFPGMVAERYTSESNQRNFYRRWEEFMNARDWSDIPIEPSTAEYEGTATMKG
;
A
#
# COMPACT_ATOMS: atom_id res chain seq x y z
N ALA A 1 8.57 -28.62 0.68
CA ALA A 1 9.31 -27.36 0.88
C ALA A 1 8.38 -26.14 0.96
N LEU A 2 7.56 -25.85 -0.06
CA LEU A 2 6.69 -24.64 -0.11
C LEU A 2 5.64 -24.52 1.02
N ARG A 3 5.11 -25.63 1.55
CA ARG A 3 4.12 -25.61 2.65
C ARG A 3 4.71 -25.23 4.02
N ILE A 4 6.02 -25.45 4.22
CA ILE A 4 6.71 -25.19 5.50
C ILE A 4 7.12 -23.71 5.58
N GLY A 5 7.43 -23.06 4.46
CA GLY A 5 7.82 -21.65 4.41
C GLY A 5 6.67 -20.68 4.68
N ASN A 6 5.46 -20.94 4.19
CA ASN A 6 4.38 -19.95 4.32
C ASN A 6 3.77 -19.89 5.74
N GLY A 7 3.65 -21.04 6.42
CA GLY A 7 3.00 -21.11 7.74
C GLY A 7 3.89 -20.66 8.90
N ASN A 8 5.20 -20.91 8.82
CA ASN A 8 6.11 -20.73 9.96
C ASN A 8 6.63 -19.29 10.12
N PHE A 9 6.52 -18.45 9.09
CA PHE A 9 6.97 -17.06 9.14
C PHE A 9 5.79 -16.09 9.24
N ASN A 10 4.89 -16.10 8.25
CA ASN A 10 3.77 -15.15 8.15
C ASN A 10 2.39 -15.82 8.30
N GLY A 11 2.34 -17.07 8.79
CA GLY A 11 1.10 -17.77 9.07
C GLY A 11 0.57 -17.46 10.47
N VAL A 12 -0.58 -18.04 10.83
CA VAL A 12 -1.25 -17.83 12.14
C VAL A 12 -0.34 -18.10 13.35
N ALA A 13 0.57 -19.06 13.23
CA ALA A 13 1.59 -19.39 14.24
C ALA A 13 3.00 -19.00 13.79
N GLY A 14 3.10 -18.09 12.81
CA GLY A 14 4.36 -17.68 12.20
C GLY A 14 5.14 -16.74 13.12
N LEU A 15 6.46 -16.84 13.11
CA LEU A 15 7.32 -16.06 14.01
C LEU A 15 7.30 -14.55 13.68
N PHE A 16 7.31 -14.18 12.39
CA PHE A 16 7.29 -12.77 11.98
C PHE A 16 5.91 -12.16 12.18
N GLU A 17 4.85 -12.89 11.86
CA GLU A 17 3.48 -12.41 12.09
C GLU A 17 3.22 -12.16 13.59
N GLN A 18 3.73 -13.02 14.47
CA GLN A 18 3.62 -12.84 15.91
C GLN A 18 4.33 -11.59 16.42
N ASP A 19 5.49 -11.23 15.86
CA ASP A 19 6.24 -10.01 16.21
C ASP A 19 5.45 -8.75 15.84
N ASP A 20 4.81 -8.75 14.66
CA ASP A 20 4.08 -7.60 14.15
C ASP A 20 2.70 -7.38 14.83
N MET A 21 2.11 -8.39 15.47
CA MET A 21 0.78 -8.30 16.07
C MET A 21 0.64 -7.16 17.08
N ASP A 22 1.63 -6.95 17.93
CA ASP A 22 1.56 -5.92 18.95
C ASP A 22 1.68 -4.51 18.35
N ASN A 23 2.41 -4.35 17.24
CA ASN A 23 2.45 -3.10 16.47
C ASN A 23 1.06 -2.79 15.91
N TRP A 24 0.43 -3.75 15.22
CA TRP A 24 -0.90 -3.57 14.62
C TRP A 24 -1.98 -3.27 15.66
N ARG A 25 -1.99 -4.03 16.75
CA ARG A 25 -2.95 -3.84 17.85
C ARG A 25 -2.72 -2.51 18.54
N GLY A 26 -1.46 -2.16 18.79
CA GLY A 26 -1.05 -0.94 19.47
C GLY A 26 -1.49 0.30 18.70
N VAL A 27 -1.15 0.41 17.42
CA VAL A 27 -1.50 1.57 16.59
C VAL A 27 -3.03 1.69 16.42
N THR A 28 -3.73 0.57 16.21
CA THR A 28 -5.18 0.56 16.02
C THR A 28 -5.90 1.04 17.28
N ARG A 29 -5.58 0.46 18.43
CA ARG A 29 -6.21 0.82 19.71
C ARG A 29 -5.90 2.27 20.10
N SER A 30 -4.64 2.68 19.95
CA SER A 30 -4.20 4.04 20.31
C SER A 30 -4.91 5.10 19.46
N SER A 31 -5.09 4.83 18.16
CA SER A 31 -5.74 5.74 17.21
C SER A 31 -7.23 5.99 17.51
N LEU A 32 -7.86 5.17 18.36
CA LEU A 32 -9.25 5.40 18.78
C LEU A 32 -9.37 6.50 19.85
N THR A 33 -8.29 6.81 20.57
CA THR A 33 -8.32 7.74 21.71
C THR A 33 -8.53 9.20 21.25
N PRO A 34 -9.27 10.02 22.03
CA PRO A 34 -9.48 11.43 21.68
C PRO A 34 -8.19 12.26 21.56
N LEU A 35 -7.15 11.88 22.30
CA LEU A 35 -5.86 12.57 22.24
C LEU A 35 -5.10 12.22 20.97
N ALA A 36 -4.97 10.93 20.63
CA ALA A 36 -4.23 10.49 19.45
C ALA A 36 -4.84 11.05 18.15
N ARG A 37 -6.18 11.15 18.07
CA ARG A 37 -6.89 11.71 16.91
C ARG A 37 -6.57 13.18 16.60
N LYS A 38 -5.90 13.89 17.51
CA LYS A 38 -5.44 15.28 17.28
C LYS A 38 -4.13 15.36 16.51
N TYR A 39 -3.42 14.24 16.37
CA TYR A 39 -2.11 14.18 15.72
C TYR A 39 -2.18 13.34 14.46
N THR A 40 -1.48 13.78 13.42
CA THR A 40 -1.32 13.05 12.17
C THR A 40 -0.17 12.05 12.27
N GLN A 41 -0.26 10.95 11.53
CA GLN A 41 0.89 10.07 11.31
C GLN A 41 1.84 10.75 10.31
N ASP A 42 3.14 10.72 10.59
CA ASP A 42 4.15 11.26 9.69
C ASP A 42 4.53 10.20 8.64
N LEU A 43 4.59 10.61 7.37
CA LEU A 43 5.00 9.76 6.24
C LEU A 43 6.07 10.50 5.41
N SER A 44 7.01 11.16 6.08
CA SER A 44 8.01 12.04 5.45
C SER A 44 9.24 11.31 4.91
N MET A 45 9.42 10.01 5.21
CA MET A 45 10.62 9.27 4.80
C MET A 45 10.72 9.18 3.27
N GLY A 46 11.80 9.72 2.73
CA GLY A 46 12.08 9.69 1.28
C GLY A 46 11.28 10.71 0.45
N VAL A 47 10.67 11.73 1.06
CA VAL A 47 10.10 12.87 0.31
C VAL A 47 11.18 13.51 -0.57
N GLY A 48 10.82 13.79 -1.83
CA GLY A 48 11.74 14.34 -2.84
C GLY A 48 12.73 13.31 -3.42
N ARG A 49 12.66 12.04 -3.01
CA ARG A 49 13.57 10.97 -3.44
C ARG A 49 12.86 9.84 -4.17
N ALA A 50 11.82 10.18 -4.92
CA ALA A 50 11.14 9.28 -5.84
C ALA A 50 10.93 10.01 -7.18
N GLY A 51 11.00 9.28 -8.29
CA GLY A 51 10.91 9.86 -9.63
C GLY A 51 10.68 8.80 -10.71
N PRO A 52 10.58 9.21 -11.98
CA PRO A 52 10.48 8.28 -13.11
C PRO A 52 11.77 7.46 -13.23
N ASP A 53 11.63 6.19 -13.61
CA ASP A 53 12.74 5.28 -13.87
C ASP A 53 12.67 4.78 -15.32
N PRO A 54 13.80 4.64 -16.04
CA PRO A 54 13.78 4.17 -17.42
C PRO A 54 13.34 2.70 -17.58
N ASN A 55 13.43 1.88 -16.52
CA ASN A 55 13.11 0.46 -16.56
C ASN A 55 11.76 0.11 -15.91
N PHE A 56 11.23 1.00 -15.06
CA PHE A 56 10.04 0.72 -14.27
C PHE A 56 9.00 1.84 -14.41
N PRO A 57 7.71 1.49 -14.60
CA PRO A 57 6.65 2.48 -14.73
C PRO A 57 6.31 3.16 -13.39
N GLY A 58 5.70 4.34 -13.49
CA GLY A 58 5.25 5.10 -12.33
C GLY A 58 6.37 5.85 -11.61
N MET A 59 6.19 6.09 -10.31
CA MET A 59 7.20 6.71 -9.45
C MET A 59 7.97 5.64 -8.68
N VAL A 60 9.28 5.62 -8.86
CA VAL A 60 10.20 4.70 -8.19
C VAL A 60 10.97 5.45 -7.11
N ALA A 61 11.02 4.89 -5.91
CA ALA A 61 11.84 5.42 -4.83
C ALA A 61 13.32 5.11 -5.07
N GLU A 62 14.21 6.06 -4.74
CA GLU A 62 15.67 5.87 -4.84
C GLU A 62 16.19 4.73 -3.94
N ARG A 63 15.46 4.43 -2.85
CA ARG A 63 15.84 3.45 -1.83
C ARG A 63 14.71 2.47 -1.56
N TYR A 64 15.11 1.24 -1.22
CA TYR A 64 14.20 0.18 -0.79
C TYR A 64 13.36 0.60 0.43
N THR A 65 14.03 1.09 1.48
CA THR A 65 13.36 1.61 2.67
C THR A 65 12.95 3.07 2.45
N SER A 66 11.67 3.29 2.17
CA SER A 66 11.06 4.61 2.05
C SER A 66 9.56 4.54 2.35
N GLU A 67 8.89 5.70 2.47
CA GLU A 67 7.43 5.79 2.64
C GLU A 67 6.71 6.20 1.35
N SER A 68 7.38 6.07 0.19
CA SER A 68 6.80 6.45 -1.10
C SER A 68 5.55 5.64 -1.44
N ASN A 69 5.56 4.34 -1.14
CA ASN A 69 4.42 3.45 -1.38
C ASN A 69 3.24 3.77 -0.45
N GLN A 70 3.51 4.07 0.82
CA GLN A 70 2.53 4.44 1.82
C GLN A 70 1.83 5.75 1.44
N ARG A 71 2.58 6.76 0.99
CA ARG A 71 2.02 8.01 0.47
C ARG A 71 1.16 7.78 -0.78
N ASN A 72 1.60 6.91 -1.71
CA ASN A 72 0.81 6.55 -2.90
C ASN A 72 -0.49 5.82 -2.51
N PHE A 73 -0.42 4.89 -1.56
CA PHE A 73 -1.58 4.18 -1.05
C PHE A 73 -2.61 5.13 -0.42
N TYR A 74 -2.19 6.00 0.49
CA TYR A 74 -3.12 6.91 1.17
C TYR A 74 -3.68 7.98 0.24
N ARG A 75 -2.92 8.45 -0.76
CA ARG A 75 -3.45 9.34 -1.80
C ARG A 75 -4.57 8.66 -2.59
N ARG A 76 -4.34 7.42 -3.02
CA ARG A 76 -5.37 6.67 -3.73
C ARG A 76 -6.57 6.37 -2.83
N TRP A 77 -6.34 6.00 -1.58
CA TRP A 77 -7.40 5.82 -0.60
C TRP A 77 -8.24 7.10 -0.43
N GLU A 78 -7.60 8.27 -0.32
CA GLU A 78 -8.28 9.56 -0.21
C GLU A 78 -9.14 9.88 -1.44
N GLU A 79 -8.63 9.64 -2.65
CA GLU A 79 -9.40 9.79 -3.91
C GLU A 79 -10.66 8.93 -3.89
N PHE A 80 -10.55 7.68 -3.45
CA PHE A 80 -11.69 6.77 -3.34
C PHE A 80 -12.68 7.18 -2.25
N MET A 81 -12.21 7.58 -1.08
CA MET A 81 -13.07 7.94 0.05
C MET A 81 -13.83 9.25 -0.17
N ASN A 82 -13.32 10.13 -1.02
CA ASN A 82 -13.95 11.41 -1.36
C ASN A 82 -14.78 11.36 -2.66
N ALA A 83 -14.68 10.30 -3.45
CA ALA A 83 -15.48 10.12 -4.66
C ALA A 83 -16.95 9.81 -4.31
N ARG A 84 -17.89 10.36 -5.08
CA ARG A 84 -19.33 10.03 -4.94
C ARG A 84 -19.73 8.91 -5.88
N ASP A 85 -19.04 8.81 -7.01
CA ASP A 85 -19.25 7.80 -8.04
C ASP A 85 -17.91 7.36 -8.65
N TRP A 86 -17.90 6.22 -9.34
CA TRP A 86 -16.72 5.72 -10.07
C TRP A 86 -16.20 6.71 -11.11
N SER A 87 -17.08 7.51 -11.71
CA SER A 87 -16.69 8.56 -12.66
C SER A 87 -15.90 9.72 -12.03
N ASP A 88 -15.99 9.92 -10.71
CA ASP A 88 -15.19 10.92 -9.98
C ASP A 88 -13.75 10.42 -9.72
N ILE A 89 -13.51 9.12 -9.87
CA ILE A 89 -12.20 8.51 -9.61
C ILE A 89 -11.37 8.56 -10.90
N PRO A 90 -10.25 9.29 -10.95
CA PRO A 90 -9.36 9.24 -12.09
C PRO A 90 -8.77 7.83 -12.17
N ILE A 91 -9.12 7.11 -13.23
CA ILE A 91 -8.53 5.82 -13.57
C ILE A 91 -7.71 6.08 -14.83
N GLU A 92 -6.39 5.95 -14.70
CA GLU A 92 -5.50 6.02 -15.87
C GLU A 92 -5.97 5.00 -16.91
N PRO A 93 -6.10 5.38 -18.19
CA PRO A 93 -6.40 4.45 -19.26
C PRO A 93 -5.43 3.27 -19.22
N SER A 94 -5.93 2.05 -19.41
CA SER A 94 -5.04 0.88 -19.45
C SER A 94 -4.04 1.05 -20.61
N THR A 95 -2.76 1.20 -20.27
CA THR A 95 -1.66 1.26 -21.25
C THR A 95 -1.04 -0.12 -21.51
N ALA A 96 -1.51 -1.16 -20.81
CA ALA A 96 -1.05 -2.52 -21.02
C ALA A 96 -1.51 -3.02 -22.40
N GLU A 97 -0.56 -3.45 -23.23
CA GLU A 97 -0.87 -4.22 -24.44
C GLU A 97 -1.18 -5.66 -24.03
N TYR A 98 -2.45 -6.04 -24.08
CA TYR A 98 -2.86 -7.42 -23.86
C TYR A 98 -2.55 -8.23 -25.12
N GLU A 99 -1.38 -8.87 -25.18
CA GLU A 99 -0.98 -9.75 -26.30
C GLU A 99 -1.80 -11.06 -26.39
N GLY A 100 -2.84 -11.23 -25.57
CA GLY A 100 -3.62 -12.47 -25.48
C GLY A 100 -5.08 -12.30 -25.90
N THR A 101 -5.69 -13.37 -26.44
CA THR A 101 -7.13 -13.46 -26.75
C THR A 101 -8.04 -13.52 -25.51
N ALA A 102 -7.51 -13.21 -24.32
CA ALA A 102 -8.26 -13.23 -23.07
C ALA A 102 -9.20 -12.02 -23.04
N THR A 103 -10.37 -12.17 -23.66
CA THR A 103 -11.44 -11.18 -23.54
C THR A 103 -12.19 -11.41 -22.24
N MET A 104 -12.37 -10.38 -21.41
CA MET A 104 -13.48 -10.36 -20.45
C MET A 104 -14.78 -10.08 -21.22
N LYS A 105 -15.30 -11.09 -21.93
CA LYS A 105 -16.69 -11.10 -22.35
C LYS A 105 -17.50 -11.73 -21.22
N GLY A 106 -18.15 -10.87 -20.43
CA GLY A 106 -19.39 -11.22 -19.73
C GLY A 106 -20.57 -10.99 -20.67
#